data_AF-A0A354TCJ8-F1
#
_entry.id   AF-A0A354TCJ8-F1
#
_cell.length_a   1.000
_cell.length_b   1.000
_cell.length_c   1.000
_cell.angle_alpha   90.00
_cell.angle_beta   90.00
_cell.angle_gamma   90.00
#
_symmetry.space_group_name_H-M   'P 1'
#
loop_
_entity.id
_entity.type
_entity.pdbx_description
1 polymer ?
#
loop_
_entity_poly.entity_id
_entity_poly.type
_entity_poly.pdbx_seq_one_letter_code
_entity_poly.pdbx_strand_id
1 'polypeptide(L)'
;MKNDQGQKDAADPIEQQSSRPDFQALIYPGTSALFSAEKGMPPLFIAAGYHDRQDISEGMATLYLKYKAAQVPAELHLYANAGHGFGYKPDAKPTAAAKWPQRLLEWLTDTGLLRDSLK
;
A
#
# COMPACT_ATOMS: atom_id res chain seq x y z
N MET A 1 -9.72 -11.72 2.06
CA MET A 1 -9.31 -12.54 0.88
C MET A 1 -8.68 -13.81 1.43
N LYS A 2 -9.12 -15.01 1.01
CA LYS A 2 -8.44 -16.25 1.43
C LYS A 2 -7.13 -16.38 0.66
N ASN A 3 -6.07 -16.76 1.33
CA ASN A 3 -4.77 -17.11 0.75
C ASN A 3 -4.29 -18.43 1.34
N ASP A 4 -3.30 -19.02 0.70
CA ASP A 4 -2.65 -20.26 1.10
C ASP A 4 -1.12 -20.08 0.96
N GLN A 5 -0.36 -21.03 1.52
CA GLN A 5 1.11 -20.99 1.53
C GLN A 5 1.75 -21.66 0.30
N GLY A 6 0.94 -22.12 -0.66
CA GLY A 6 1.34 -23.07 -1.68
C GLY A 6 1.43 -24.50 -1.16
N GLN A 7 1.51 -25.44 -2.10
CA GLN A 7 1.65 -26.87 -1.88
C GLN A 7 2.96 -27.35 -2.53
N LYS A 8 4.03 -27.45 -1.74
CA LYS A 8 5.40 -27.74 -2.24
C LYS A 8 5.50 -29.00 -3.11
N ASP A 9 4.66 -30.00 -2.83
CA ASP A 9 4.65 -31.28 -3.52
C ASP A 9 3.65 -31.34 -4.70
N ALA A 10 3.00 -30.22 -5.03
CA ALA A 10 2.08 -30.16 -6.15
C ALA A 10 2.80 -30.39 -7.48
N ALA A 11 2.13 -31.12 -8.39
CA ALA A 11 2.66 -31.37 -9.72
C ALA A 11 2.72 -30.08 -10.58
N ASP A 12 1.80 -29.14 -10.34
CA ASP A 12 1.80 -27.82 -10.98
C ASP A 12 2.72 -26.85 -10.20
N PRO A 13 3.75 -26.27 -10.83
CA PRO A 13 4.63 -25.29 -10.18
C PRO A 13 3.93 -24.04 -9.66
N ILE A 14 2.77 -23.65 -10.22
CA ILE A 14 2.00 -22.50 -9.75
C ILE A 14 1.39 -22.79 -8.37
N GLU A 15 0.84 -23.99 -8.19
CA GLU A 15 0.26 -24.44 -6.93
C GLU A 15 1.32 -24.58 -5.82
N GLN A 16 2.60 -24.66 -6.17
CA GLN A 16 3.69 -24.67 -5.18
C GLN A 16 3.94 -23.31 -4.54
N GLN A 17 3.51 -22.22 -5.17
CA GLN A 17 3.77 -20.86 -4.70
C GLN A 17 2.66 -20.36 -3.76
N SER A 18 3.05 -19.53 -2.79
CA SER A 18 2.10 -18.87 -1.92
C SER A 18 1.25 -17.85 -2.68
N SER A 19 -0.07 -17.85 -2.42
CA SER A 19 -0.99 -16.83 -2.94
C SER A 19 -1.08 -15.61 -2.01
N ARG A 20 -0.32 -15.58 -0.91
CA ARG A 20 -0.30 -14.46 0.04
C ARG A 20 0.54 -13.30 -0.54
N PRO A 21 -0.01 -12.07 -0.63
CA PRO A 21 0.78 -10.90 -1.00
C PRO A 21 1.83 -10.55 0.07
N ASP A 22 3.02 -10.12 -0.35
CA ASP A 22 4.06 -9.64 0.57
C ASP A 22 3.77 -8.25 1.12
N PHE A 23 3.01 -7.42 0.39
CA PHE A 23 2.63 -6.07 0.80
C PHE A 23 1.34 -5.59 0.12
N GLN A 24 0.84 -4.44 0.56
CA GLN A 24 -0.28 -3.72 -0.04
C GLN A 24 0.11 -2.26 -0.27
N ALA A 25 -0.30 -1.68 -1.41
CA ALA A 25 -0.15 -0.27 -1.70
C ALA A 25 -1.49 0.31 -2.16
N LEU A 26 -2.07 1.21 -1.36
CA LEU A 26 -3.33 1.88 -1.63
C LEU A 26 -3.07 3.32 -2.07
N ILE A 27 -3.30 3.60 -3.35
CA ILE A 27 -3.06 4.91 -3.96
C ILE A 27 -4.41 5.51 -4.36
N TYR A 28 -4.83 6.59 -3.68
CA TYR A 28 -6.15 7.24 -3.77
C TYR A 28 -7.30 6.21 -3.92
N PRO A 29 -7.46 5.25 -2.99
CA PRO A 29 -8.32 4.10 -3.22
C PRO A 29 -9.80 4.46 -3.33
N GLY A 30 -10.56 3.54 -3.93
CA GLY A 30 -11.96 3.75 -4.29
C GLY A 30 -12.95 3.80 -3.13
N THR A 31 -12.67 3.26 -1.92
CA THR A 31 -13.46 3.46 -0.68
C THR A 31 -12.76 2.81 0.52
N SER A 32 -12.91 3.37 1.72
CA SER A 32 -12.32 2.79 2.94
C SER A 32 -13.04 1.52 3.44
N ALA A 33 -14.30 1.33 3.07
CA ALA A 33 -15.13 0.23 3.56
C ALA A 33 -14.68 -1.16 3.09
N LEU A 34 -13.84 -1.23 2.06
CA LEU A 34 -13.32 -2.49 1.52
C LEU A 34 -12.13 -3.06 2.30
N PHE A 35 -11.59 -2.31 3.26
CA PHE A 35 -10.34 -2.67 3.93
C PHE A 35 -10.57 -3.01 5.41
N SER A 36 -10.06 -4.17 5.82
CA SER A 36 -9.93 -4.55 7.22
C SER A 36 -8.46 -4.48 7.67
N ALA A 37 -8.24 -4.56 8.98
CA ALA A 37 -6.92 -4.69 9.56
C ALA A 37 -6.95 -5.76 10.64
N GLU A 38 -6.19 -6.82 10.44
CA GLU A 38 -6.11 -7.97 11.33
C GLU A 38 -4.64 -8.38 11.46
N LYS A 39 -4.29 -9.01 12.58
CA LYS A 39 -2.93 -9.51 12.81
C LYS A 39 -2.53 -10.49 11.70
N GLY A 40 -1.31 -10.35 11.19
CA GLY A 40 -0.80 -11.21 10.11
C GLY A 40 -1.12 -10.73 8.70
N MET A 41 -1.85 -9.61 8.55
CA MET A 41 -1.97 -8.92 7.26
C MET A 41 -0.60 -8.45 6.74
N PRO A 42 -0.41 -8.34 5.42
CA PRO A 42 0.79 -7.75 4.84
C PRO A 42 0.94 -6.28 5.24
N PRO A 43 2.18 -5.75 5.34
CA PRO A 43 2.42 -4.34 5.58
C PRO A 43 1.76 -3.48 4.49
N LEU A 44 1.35 -2.27 4.88
CA LEU A 44 0.50 -1.41 4.08
C LEU A 44 1.13 -0.04 3.82
N PHE A 45 1.26 0.34 2.56
CA PHE A 45 1.55 1.71 2.14
C PHE A 45 0.27 2.40 1.68
N ILE A 46 0.03 3.64 2.13
CA ILE A 46 -1.14 4.43 1.76
C ILE A 46 -0.69 5.81 1.25
N ALA A 47 -1.21 6.22 0.09
CA ALA A 47 -1.05 7.57 -0.45
C ALA A 47 -2.42 8.13 -0.88
N ALA A 48 -2.87 9.22 -0.27
CA ALA A 48 -4.14 9.87 -0.57
C ALA A 48 -4.01 11.40 -0.49
N GLY A 49 -5.01 12.12 -1.02
CA GLY A 49 -5.08 13.58 -0.96
C GLY A 49 -5.96 14.09 0.18
N TYR A 50 -5.65 15.26 0.72
CA TYR A 50 -6.52 15.95 1.69
C TYR A 50 -7.86 16.36 1.06
N HIS A 51 -7.85 16.73 -0.23
CA HIS A 51 -9.05 17.10 -0.99
C HIS A 51 -9.74 15.91 -1.67
N ASP A 52 -9.31 14.67 -1.39
CA ASP A 52 -10.16 13.52 -1.68
C ASP A 52 -11.45 13.61 -0.85
N ARG A 53 -12.51 12.91 -1.30
CA ARG A 53 -13.73 12.80 -0.49
C ARG A 53 -13.42 12.23 0.90
N GLN A 54 -14.26 12.56 1.88
CA GLN A 54 -14.07 12.20 3.29
C GLN A 54 -13.80 10.70 3.51
N ASP A 55 -14.55 9.83 2.82
CA ASP A 55 -14.35 8.37 2.88
C ASP A 55 -12.95 7.90 2.45
N ILE A 56 -12.21 8.70 1.69
CA ILE A 56 -10.81 8.42 1.37
C ILE A 56 -9.89 9.15 2.35
N SER A 57 -10.00 10.48 2.47
CA SER A 57 -9.03 11.28 3.23
C SER A 57 -9.03 10.90 4.72
N GLU A 58 -10.19 10.92 5.37
CA GLU A 58 -10.35 10.48 6.76
C GLU A 58 -10.40 8.95 6.88
N GLY A 59 -10.98 8.27 5.89
CA GLY A 59 -11.09 6.81 5.90
C GLY A 59 -9.74 6.10 5.85
N MET A 60 -8.77 6.62 5.09
CA MET A 60 -7.40 6.09 5.06
C MET A 60 -6.62 6.39 6.34
N ALA A 61 -6.81 7.57 6.94
CA ALA A 61 -6.25 7.87 8.26
C ALA A 61 -6.79 6.90 9.32
N THR A 62 -8.10 6.62 9.28
CA THR A 62 -8.73 5.61 10.14
C THR A 62 -8.18 4.21 9.90
N LEU A 63 -7.96 3.82 8.63
CA LEU A 63 -7.38 2.53 8.29
C LEU A 63 -5.95 2.36 8.83
N TYR A 64 -5.11 3.41 8.73
CA TYR A 64 -3.78 3.41 9.34
C TYR A 64 -3.84 3.14 10.85
N LEU A 65 -4.76 3.80 11.57
CA LEU A 65 -4.95 3.56 13.01
C LEU A 65 -5.39 2.12 13.30
N LYS A 66 -6.25 1.53 12.46
CA LYS A 66 -6.64 0.12 12.56
C LYS A 66 -5.44 -0.82 12.38
N TYR A 67 -4.57 -0.57 11.39
CA TYR A 67 -3.32 -1.34 11.19
C TYR A 67 -2.39 -1.22 12.40
N LYS A 68 -2.23 -0.01 12.94
CA LYS A 68 -1.44 0.23 14.15
C LYS A 68 -1.98 -0.56 15.35
N ALA A 69 -3.29 -0.56 15.55
CA ALA A 69 -3.94 -1.34 16.61
C ALA A 69 -3.78 -2.85 16.42
N ALA A 70 -3.81 -3.34 15.18
CA ALA A 70 -3.56 -4.74 14.82
C ALA A 70 -2.08 -5.15 14.90
N GLN A 71 -1.19 -4.21 15.25
CA GLN A 71 0.27 -4.40 15.28
C GLN A 71 0.86 -4.81 13.92
N VAL A 72 0.24 -4.35 12.83
CA VAL A 72 0.74 -4.53 11.46
C VAL A 72 1.36 -3.22 11.00
N PRO A 73 2.62 -3.20 10.53
CA PRO A 73 3.23 -1.97 10.02
C PRO A 73 2.43 -1.36 8.87
N ALA A 74 2.18 -0.07 8.96
CA ALA A 74 1.60 0.71 7.87
C ALA A 74 2.29 2.08 7.78
N GLU A 75 2.32 2.64 6.58
CA GLU A 75 2.81 3.99 6.30
C GLU A 75 1.71 4.78 5.58
N LEU A 76 1.52 6.04 5.97
CA LEU A 76 0.47 6.91 5.43
C LEU A 76 1.05 8.24 4.96
N HIS A 77 0.79 8.58 3.70
CA HIS A 77 1.00 9.89 3.10
C HIS A 77 -0.35 10.52 2.76
N LEU A 78 -0.72 11.58 3.48
CA LEU A 78 -1.89 12.40 3.16
C LEU A 78 -1.45 13.77 2.63
N TYR A 79 -1.56 13.97 1.32
CA TYR A 79 -1.04 15.17 0.66
C TYR A 79 -2.02 16.35 0.74
N ALA A 80 -1.64 17.41 1.46
CA ALA A 80 -2.47 18.58 1.71
C ALA A 80 -3.03 19.28 0.45
N ASN A 81 -2.31 19.22 -0.67
CA ASN A 81 -2.66 19.93 -1.92
C ASN A 81 -3.05 18.98 -3.06
N ALA A 82 -3.53 17.77 -2.73
CA ALA A 82 -3.97 16.79 -3.72
C ALA A 82 -5.43 16.39 -3.50
N GLY A 83 -6.11 16.08 -4.60
CA GLY A 83 -7.40 15.39 -4.60
C GLY A 83 -7.31 14.08 -5.38
N HIS A 84 -8.46 13.54 -5.72
CA HIS A 84 -8.58 12.21 -6.34
C HIS A 84 -7.83 12.10 -7.66
N GLY A 85 -7.28 10.91 -7.92
CA GLY A 85 -6.66 10.59 -9.21
C GLY A 85 -5.45 11.46 -9.55
N PHE A 86 -4.60 11.80 -8.57
CA PHE A 86 -3.38 12.56 -8.83
C PHE A 86 -2.42 11.84 -9.80
N GLY A 87 -2.53 10.51 -9.90
CA GLY A 87 -1.93 9.70 -10.96
C GLY A 87 -0.41 9.54 -10.84
N TYR A 88 0.18 8.90 -11.84
CA TYR A 88 1.63 8.94 -12.09
C TYR A 88 1.89 9.91 -13.25
N LYS A 89 2.60 11.01 -12.96
CA LYS A 89 2.88 12.07 -13.93
C LYS A 89 4.33 12.54 -13.79
N PRO A 90 5.31 11.79 -14.36
CA PRO A 90 6.73 12.08 -14.18
C PRO A 90 7.15 13.45 -14.75
N ASP A 91 6.47 13.91 -15.81
CA ASP A 91 6.78 15.17 -16.49
C ASP A 91 5.93 16.36 -16.01
N ALA A 92 5.03 16.14 -15.04
CA ALA A 92 4.22 17.23 -14.48
C ALA A 92 5.04 18.12 -13.55
N LYS A 93 4.48 19.29 -13.21
CA LYS A 93 5.03 20.17 -12.18
C LYS A 93 5.31 19.34 -10.91
N PRO A 94 6.52 19.42 -10.32
CA PRO A 94 6.85 18.63 -9.15
C PRO A 94 5.99 19.07 -7.96
N THR A 95 5.13 18.17 -7.51
CA THR A 95 4.38 18.28 -6.25
C THR A 95 4.73 17.11 -5.35
N ALA A 96 4.45 17.23 -4.05
CA ALA A 96 4.63 16.12 -3.12
C ALA A 96 3.84 14.87 -3.58
N ALA A 97 2.59 15.07 -4.01
CA ALA A 97 1.76 13.99 -4.53
C ALA A 97 2.33 13.41 -5.83
N ALA A 98 2.85 14.20 -6.77
CA ALA A 98 3.47 13.67 -7.99
C ALA A 98 4.69 12.77 -7.71
N LYS A 99 5.34 12.95 -6.56
CA LYS A 99 6.48 12.15 -6.10
C LYS A 99 6.10 10.96 -5.20
N TRP A 100 4.81 10.62 -5.10
CA TRP A 100 4.37 9.42 -4.37
C TRP A 100 5.11 8.11 -4.76
N PRO A 101 5.51 7.86 -6.03
CA PRO A 101 6.22 6.62 -6.36
C PRO A 101 7.62 6.56 -5.74
N GLN A 102 8.25 7.73 -5.55
CA GLN A 102 9.53 7.81 -4.84
C GLN A 102 9.35 7.41 -3.37
N ARG A 103 8.27 7.87 -2.72
CA ARG A 103 7.94 7.47 -1.34
C ARG A 103 7.67 5.96 -1.23
N LEU A 104 6.95 5.40 -2.21
CA LEU A 104 6.72 3.95 -2.27
C LEU A 104 8.05 3.18 -2.44
N LEU A 105 8.95 3.66 -3.30
CA LEU A 105 10.26 3.04 -3.50
C LEU A 105 11.10 3.04 -2.22
N GLU A 106 11.20 4.20 -1.57
CA GLU A 106 11.89 4.35 -0.28
C GLU A 106 11.30 3.41 0.77
N TRP A 107 9.97 3.33 0.87
CA TRP A 107 9.28 2.42 1.77
C TRP A 107 9.54 0.94 1.48
N LEU A 108 9.53 0.53 0.20
CA LEU A 108 9.83 -0.86 -0.19
C LEU A 108 11.27 -1.24 0.18
N THR A 109 12.22 -0.33 0.01
CA THR A 109 13.62 -0.51 0.42
C THR A 109 13.75 -0.62 1.93
N ASP A 110 13.15 0.31 2.69
CA ASP A 110 13.20 0.32 4.16
C ASP A 110 12.50 -0.91 4.78
N THR A 111 11.47 -1.44 4.10
CA THR A 111 10.77 -2.67 4.48
C THR A 111 11.55 -3.94 4.08
N GLY A 112 12.63 -3.81 3.30
CA GLY A 112 13.44 -4.93 2.81
C GLY A 112 12.77 -5.77 1.72
N LEU A 113 11.68 -5.26 1.12
CA LEU A 113 10.93 -5.90 0.04
C LEU A 113 11.57 -5.64 -1.32
N LEU A 114 12.28 -4.53 -1.45
CA LEU A 114 13.13 -4.24 -2.60
C LEU A 114 14.58 -4.21 -2.15
N ARG A 115 15.43 -4.96 -2.86
CA ARG A 115 16.89 -4.87 -2.68
C ARG A 115 17.41 -3.80 -3.62
N ASP A 116 18.33 -2.98 -3.14
CA ASP A 116 19.10 -2.10 -4.04
C ASP A 116 19.82 -2.99 -5.07
N SER A 117 19.39 -2.90 -6.33
CA SER A 117 20.06 -3.53 -7.46
C SER A 117 21.23 -2.68 -7.99
N LEU A 118 21.74 -1.74 -7.18
CA LEU A 118 22.84 -0.85 -7.50
C LEU A 118 23.98 -1.03 -6.49
N LYS A 119 24.65 -2.17 -6.57
CA LYS A 119 26.08 -2.31 -6.26
C LYS A 119 26.72 -3.21 -7.30
#